data_AF-A0A6P3IYG3-F1
#
_entry.id   AF-A0A6P3IYG3-F1
#
_cell.length_a   1.000
_cell.length_b   1.000
_cell.length_c   1.000
_cell.angle_alpha   90.00
_cell.angle_beta   90.00
_cell.angle_gamma   90.00
#
_symmetry.space_group_name_H-M   'P 1'
#
loop_
_entity.id
_entity.type
_entity.pdbx_description
1 polymer ?
#
loop_
_entity_poly.entity_id
_entity_poly.type
_entity_poly.pdbx_seq_one_letter_code
_entity_poly.pdbx_strand_id
1 'polypeptide(L)'
;MPSAGRPLELCTHRHCWVPGLYILPPAGVGSAPQVRITGPEEDGVRVVCTASGWFPKPQVQWRDLSGEKFLAFSEAHTQDAEGLFSVEAALVVRDSSVGNMTCSILNPVLGQEKAMAIFIPEPFFPQASPWKVAFSVSLTVLVILLLGAGCYTKRQHSMKMQVRGEKETLCQTSEQDRQTKEEVLKDAAKLQEELERRKSAYLAGE
;
A
#
# COMPACT_ATOMS: atom_id res chain seq x y z
N MET A 1 13.36 -9.17 -70.00
CA MET A 1 13.24 -8.06 -69.03
C MET A 1 12.12 -7.16 -69.49
N PRO A 2 11.01 -7.00 -68.74
CA PRO A 2 9.92 -6.15 -69.17
C PRO A 2 10.29 -4.69 -68.90
N SER A 3 10.40 -3.90 -69.97
CA SER A 3 10.54 -2.45 -69.89
C SER A 3 9.29 -1.89 -69.22
N ALA A 4 9.43 -1.24 -68.06
CA ALA A 4 8.35 -0.49 -67.44
C ALA A 4 7.93 0.62 -68.42
N GLY A 5 6.76 0.45 -69.05
CA GLY A 5 6.17 1.45 -69.94
C GLY A 5 5.89 2.73 -69.16
N ARG A 6 6.12 3.89 -69.78
CA ARG A 6 5.81 5.20 -69.19
C ARG A 6 4.30 5.29 -68.88
N PRO A 7 3.91 5.90 -67.74
CA PRO A 7 2.51 6.12 -67.42
C PRO A 7 1.76 6.87 -68.53
N LEU A 8 0.51 6.51 -68.78
CA LEU A 8 -0.37 7.22 -69.71
C LEU A 8 -0.79 8.55 -69.09
N GLU A 9 -0.26 9.65 -69.63
CA GLU A 9 -0.67 11.02 -69.26
C GLU A 9 -1.94 11.39 -70.04
N LEU A 10 -2.99 11.84 -69.34
CA LEU A 10 -4.18 12.42 -69.96
C LEU A 10 -4.04 13.94 -69.98
N CYS A 11 -4.01 14.53 -71.17
CA CYS A 11 -3.91 15.98 -71.34
C CYS A 11 -5.20 16.57 -71.92
N THR A 12 -5.75 17.60 -71.28
CA THR A 12 -6.80 18.46 -71.85
C THR A 12 -6.28 19.87 -72.02
N HIS A 13 -6.21 20.37 -73.26
CA HIS A 13 -5.91 21.73 -73.76
C HIS A 13 -4.72 22.52 -73.15
N ARG A 14 -4.52 22.52 -71.82
CA ARG A 14 -3.39 23.11 -71.07
C ARG A 14 -2.94 22.33 -69.83
N HIS A 15 -3.61 21.26 -69.43
CA HIS A 15 -3.28 20.49 -68.24
C HIS A 15 -3.11 19.01 -68.58
N CYS A 16 -1.98 18.43 -68.21
CA CYS A 16 -1.72 16.99 -68.23
C CYS A 16 -1.80 16.46 -66.80
N TRP A 17 -2.53 15.38 -66.61
CA TRP A 17 -2.61 14.66 -65.34
C TRP A 17 -2.42 13.17 -65.57
N VAL A 18 -1.81 12.50 -64.59
CA VAL A 18 -1.71 11.05 -64.56
C VAL A 18 -2.85 10.54 -63.68
N PRO A 19 -3.84 9.80 -64.24
CA PRO A 19 -4.88 9.18 -63.44
C PRO A 19 -4.26 8.24 -62.40
N GLY A 20 -4.58 8.44 -61.11
CA GLY A 20 -4.02 7.67 -60.01
C GLY A 20 -2.72 8.22 -59.40
N LEU A 21 -2.22 9.37 -59.87
CA LEU A 21 -1.15 10.10 -59.19
C LEU A 21 -1.73 10.94 -58.05
N TYR A 22 -1.53 10.48 -56.81
CA TYR A 22 -1.89 11.22 -55.61
C TYR A 22 -0.67 12.00 -55.11
N ILE A 23 -0.76 13.33 -55.10
CA ILE A 23 0.27 14.18 -54.48
C ILE A 23 0.00 14.15 -52.96
N LEU A 24 0.88 13.51 -52.20
CA LEU A 24 0.86 13.59 -50.74
C LEU A 24 1.34 14.97 -50.30
N PRO A 25 0.70 15.61 -49.31
CA PRO A 25 1.23 16.84 -48.75
C PRO A 25 2.63 16.58 -48.16
N PRO A 26 3.55 17.54 -48.27
CA PRO A 26 4.92 17.38 -47.79
C PRO A 26 4.93 17.09 -46.29
N ALA A 27 5.57 15.99 -45.89
CA ALA A 27 5.79 15.67 -44.48
C ALA A 27 6.95 16.51 -43.92
N GLY A 28 6.77 17.03 -42.71
CA GLY A 28 7.72 17.89 -42.02
C GLY A 28 8.11 17.31 -40.66
N VAL A 29 9.41 17.41 -40.33
CA VAL A 29 9.91 17.10 -38.99
C VAL A 29 9.98 18.38 -38.18
N GLY A 30 9.30 18.36 -37.04
CA GLY A 30 9.24 19.50 -36.13
C GLY A 30 10.47 19.67 -35.25
N SER A 31 10.31 20.48 -34.21
CA SER A 31 11.32 20.71 -33.17
C SER A 31 11.61 19.44 -32.36
N ALA A 32 12.80 19.39 -31.76
CA ALA A 32 13.11 18.35 -30.78
C ALA A 32 12.21 18.51 -29.55
N PRO A 33 11.79 17.41 -28.90
CA PRO A 33 10.94 17.49 -27.73
C PRO A 33 11.67 18.20 -26.57
N GLN A 34 10.93 19.04 -25.86
CA GLN A 34 11.36 19.64 -24.60
C GLN A 34 10.64 18.94 -23.45
N VAL A 35 11.39 18.46 -22.46
CA VAL A 35 10.81 17.77 -21.29
C VAL A 35 11.05 18.61 -20.04
N ARG A 36 10.01 18.79 -19.23
CA ARG A 36 10.03 19.57 -17.99
C ARG A 36 9.29 18.87 -16.86
N ILE A 37 9.80 19.03 -15.64
CA ILE A 37 9.10 18.60 -14.41
C ILE A 37 8.14 19.72 -14.03
N THR A 38 6.86 19.40 -13.87
CA THR A 38 5.83 20.39 -13.52
C THR A 38 5.50 20.42 -12.03
N GLY A 39 5.74 19.34 -11.30
CA GLY A 39 5.58 19.32 -9.85
C GLY A 39 5.29 17.92 -9.30
N PRO A 40 5.23 17.81 -7.96
CA PRO A 40 4.70 16.63 -7.30
C PRO A 40 3.19 16.50 -7.59
N GLU A 41 2.75 15.27 -7.84
CA GLU A 41 1.34 14.85 -7.97
C GLU A 41 1.03 13.92 -6.78
N GLU A 42 -0.24 13.74 -6.38
CA GLU A 42 -0.66 13.02 -5.15
C GLU A 42 0.20 11.78 -4.80
N ASP A 43 0.52 10.95 -5.78
CA ASP A 43 1.27 9.71 -5.64
C ASP A 43 2.52 9.61 -6.52
N GLY A 44 3.04 10.72 -7.04
CA GLY A 44 4.20 10.71 -7.94
C GLY A 44 4.70 12.09 -8.37
N VAL A 45 5.37 12.13 -9.53
CA VAL A 45 5.94 13.34 -10.14
C VAL A 45 5.38 13.52 -11.54
N ARG A 46 4.79 14.69 -11.81
CA ARG A 46 4.28 15.03 -13.13
C ARG A 46 5.36 15.63 -14.01
N VAL A 47 5.61 14.99 -15.15
CA VAL A 47 6.48 15.47 -16.22
C VAL A 47 5.69 15.74 -17.48
N VAL A 48 6.13 16.74 -18.25
CA VAL A 48 5.48 17.19 -19.48
C VAL A 48 6.51 17.25 -20.60
N CYS A 49 6.15 16.70 -21.76
CA CYS A 49 6.90 16.75 -23.01
C CYS A 49 6.13 17.58 -24.04
N THR A 50 6.81 18.55 -24.65
CA THR A 50 6.24 19.43 -25.67
C THR A 50 7.08 19.43 -26.94
N ALA A 51 6.44 19.42 -28.11
CA ALA A 51 7.09 19.56 -29.40
C ALA A 51 6.17 20.28 -30.39
N SER A 52 6.72 20.93 -31.42
CA SER A 52 5.97 21.77 -32.36
C SER A 52 6.48 21.62 -33.79
N GLY A 53 5.67 22.01 -34.78
CA GLY A 53 6.08 22.03 -36.18
C GLY A 53 6.08 20.67 -36.88
N TRP A 54 5.31 19.69 -36.39
CA TRP A 54 5.28 18.33 -36.96
C TRP A 54 4.18 18.19 -38.01
N PHE A 55 4.46 17.52 -39.14
CA PHE A 55 3.42 17.19 -40.10
C PHE A 55 3.69 15.83 -40.79
N PRO A 56 2.70 14.93 -40.91
CA PRO A 56 1.34 15.03 -40.34
C PRO A 56 1.35 14.85 -38.82
N LYS A 57 0.18 14.61 -38.21
CA LYS A 57 0.06 14.37 -36.75
C LYS A 57 1.10 13.32 -36.29
N PRO A 58 2.03 13.68 -35.39
CA PRO A 58 3.07 12.76 -34.93
C PRO A 58 2.53 11.77 -33.90
N GLN A 59 3.34 10.78 -33.53
CA GLN A 59 3.09 9.86 -32.42
C GLN A 59 4.03 10.15 -31.26
N VAL A 60 3.52 10.15 -30.04
CA VAL A 60 4.33 10.28 -28.83
C VAL A 60 4.54 8.93 -28.19
N GLN A 61 5.75 8.66 -27.71
CA GLN A 61 6.03 7.51 -26.86
C GLN A 61 6.89 7.94 -25.68
N TRP A 62 6.60 7.38 -24.52
CA TRP A 62 7.40 7.49 -23.31
C TRP A 62 8.06 6.13 -23.04
N ARG A 63 9.37 6.13 -22.79
CA ARG A 63 10.14 4.92 -22.47
C ARG A 63 11.02 5.12 -21.26
N ASP A 64 11.17 4.10 -20.44
CA ASP A 64 12.23 4.06 -19.43
C ASP A 64 13.58 3.64 -20.02
N LEU A 65 14.59 3.47 -19.16
CA LEU A 65 15.91 2.91 -19.53
C LEU A 65 15.86 1.44 -19.95
N SER A 66 14.88 0.67 -19.49
CA SER A 66 14.73 -0.74 -19.85
C SER A 66 14.06 -0.94 -21.22
N GLY A 67 13.48 0.13 -21.77
CA GLY A 67 12.73 0.15 -23.02
C GLY A 67 11.24 -0.11 -22.85
N GLU A 68 10.78 -0.31 -21.61
CA GLU A 68 9.37 -0.44 -21.25
C GLU A 68 8.63 0.86 -21.55
N LYS A 69 7.45 0.71 -22.14
CA LYS A 69 6.63 1.84 -22.58
C LYS A 69 5.72 2.29 -21.44
N PHE A 70 5.75 3.59 -21.15
CA PHE A 70 4.74 4.19 -20.30
C PHE A 70 3.52 4.62 -21.11
N LEU A 71 2.34 4.45 -20.55
CA LEU A 71 1.13 5.09 -21.05
C LEU A 71 1.14 6.55 -20.61
N ALA A 72 1.01 7.48 -21.55
CA ALA A 72 0.85 8.89 -21.23
C ALA A 72 -0.39 9.08 -20.35
N PHE A 73 -0.25 9.88 -19.29
CA PHE A 73 -1.36 10.28 -18.43
C PHE A 73 -2.34 11.17 -19.21
N SER A 74 -1.82 12.07 -20.05
CA SER A 74 -2.60 12.89 -20.95
C SER A 74 -1.80 13.22 -22.20
N GLU A 75 -2.46 13.33 -23.35
CA GLU A 75 -1.84 13.69 -24.63
C GLU A 75 -2.78 14.62 -25.40
N ALA A 76 -2.29 15.82 -25.71
CA ALA A 76 -3.02 16.85 -26.44
C ALA A 76 -2.27 17.20 -27.72
N HIS A 77 -3.02 17.41 -28.79
CA HIS A 77 -2.52 17.81 -30.10
C HIS A 77 -3.25 19.08 -30.54
N THR A 78 -2.50 20.09 -30.92
CA THR A 78 -3.02 21.34 -31.48
C THR A 78 -2.44 21.54 -32.87
N GLN A 79 -3.22 22.15 -33.76
CA GLN A 79 -2.81 22.45 -35.12
C GLN A 79 -2.79 23.97 -35.31
N ASP A 80 -1.70 24.50 -35.89
CA ASP A 80 -1.59 25.92 -36.20
C ASP A 80 -2.24 26.29 -37.55
N ALA A 81 -2.21 27.58 -37.90
CA ALA A 81 -2.80 28.08 -39.14
C ALA A 81 -2.10 27.55 -40.40
N GLU A 82 -0.82 27.17 -40.25
CA GLU A 82 0.04 26.55 -41.25
C GLU A 82 -0.20 25.05 -41.38
N GLY A 83 -1.06 24.48 -40.54
CA GLY A 83 -1.42 23.06 -40.55
C GLY A 83 -0.42 22.16 -39.83
N LEU A 84 0.59 22.70 -39.15
CA LEU A 84 1.58 21.94 -38.39
C LEU A 84 1.03 21.60 -37.00
N PHE A 85 1.44 20.44 -36.50
CA PHE A 85 1.03 19.91 -35.21
C PHE A 85 2.02 20.30 -34.12
N SER A 86 1.46 20.75 -33.01
CA SER A 86 2.12 20.81 -31.72
C SER A 86 1.52 19.78 -30.78
N VAL A 87 2.37 19.24 -29.91
CA VAL A 87 2.02 18.16 -29.01
C VAL A 87 2.41 18.54 -27.59
N GLU A 88 1.53 18.21 -26.66
CA GLU A 88 1.80 18.24 -25.24
C GLU A 88 1.38 16.89 -24.64
N ALA A 89 2.35 16.14 -24.11
CA ALA A 89 2.10 14.86 -23.46
C ALA A 89 2.59 14.93 -22.01
N ALA A 90 1.76 14.49 -21.06
CA ALA A 90 2.12 14.41 -19.66
C ALA A 90 2.19 12.96 -19.19
N LEU A 91 3.08 12.70 -18.24
CA LEU A 91 3.21 11.43 -17.54
C LEU A 91 3.32 11.69 -16.03
N VAL A 92 2.75 10.80 -15.22
CA VAL A 92 2.95 10.77 -13.77
C VAL A 92 3.83 9.56 -13.44
N VAL A 93 5.03 9.82 -12.92
CA VAL A 93 5.99 8.78 -12.51
C VAL A 93 5.86 8.57 -11.02
N ARG A 94 5.51 7.34 -10.60
CA ARG A 94 5.28 6.99 -9.19
C ARG A 94 6.43 6.23 -8.55
N ASP A 95 7.15 5.47 -9.36
CA ASP A 95 8.26 4.65 -8.91
C ASP A 95 9.56 5.47 -9.02
N SER A 96 10.17 5.76 -7.87
CA SER A 96 11.43 6.53 -7.78
C SER A 96 12.65 5.77 -8.27
N SER A 97 12.52 4.45 -8.50
CA SER A 97 13.59 3.65 -9.14
C SER A 97 13.64 3.85 -10.65
N VAL A 98 12.61 4.45 -11.25
CA VAL A 98 12.61 4.86 -12.65
C VAL A 98 13.66 5.95 -12.82
N GLY A 99 14.84 5.57 -13.30
CA GLY A 99 15.98 6.48 -13.48
C GLY A 99 15.74 7.51 -14.59
N ASN A 100 16.34 7.30 -15.76
CA ASN A 100 16.09 8.16 -16.90
C ASN A 100 14.84 7.71 -17.65
N MET A 101 14.07 8.68 -18.11
CA MET A 101 12.94 8.45 -18.98
C MET A 101 13.08 9.30 -20.24
N THR A 102 12.61 8.77 -21.36
CA THR A 102 12.75 9.37 -22.68
C THR A 102 11.38 9.65 -23.28
N CYS A 103 11.16 10.89 -23.69
CA CYS A 103 10.05 11.24 -24.57
C CYS A 103 10.53 11.21 -26.01
N SER A 104 9.82 10.48 -26.88
CA SER A 104 10.10 10.40 -28.31
C SER A 104 8.88 10.83 -29.12
N ILE A 105 9.13 11.64 -30.16
CA ILE A 105 8.14 12.11 -31.13
C ILE A 105 8.50 11.49 -32.49
N LEU A 106 7.58 10.71 -33.05
CA LEU A 106 7.75 9.96 -34.29
C LEU A 106 6.87 10.53 -35.39
N ASN A 107 7.46 10.80 -36.56
CA ASN A 107 6.72 11.07 -37.79
C ASN A 107 6.32 9.74 -38.46
N PRO A 108 5.02 9.41 -38.59
CA PRO A 108 4.58 8.12 -39.12
C PRO A 108 4.80 7.94 -40.62
N VAL A 109 4.99 9.04 -41.36
CA VAL A 109 5.20 9.00 -42.83
C VAL A 109 6.68 8.95 -43.17
N LEU A 110 7.50 9.75 -42.47
CA LEU A 110 8.94 9.82 -42.69
C LEU A 110 9.72 8.74 -41.91
N GLY A 111 9.10 8.14 -40.89
CA GLY A 111 9.79 7.23 -39.97
C GLY A 111 10.87 7.92 -39.11
N GLN A 112 10.92 9.25 -39.12
CA GLN A 112 11.91 10.02 -38.38
C GLN A 112 11.44 10.29 -36.95
N GLU A 113 12.35 10.10 -36.00
CA GLU A 113 12.09 10.24 -34.56
C GLU A 113 13.02 11.31 -33.96
N LYS A 114 12.48 12.13 -33.06
CA LYS A 114 13.27 13.00 -32.19
C LYS A 114 12.93 12.69 -30.73
N ALA A 115 13.95 12.54 -29.90
CA ALA A 115 13.79 12.16 -28.51
C ALA A 115 14.57 13.05 -27.56
N MET A 116 14.09 13.15 -26.32
CA MET A 116 14.73 13.87 -25.23
C MET A 116 14.57 13.06 -23.93
N ALA A 117 15.69 12.85 -23.25
CA ALA A 117 15.71 12.17 -21.96
C ALA A 117 15.69 13.17 -20.81
N ILE A 118 15.05 12.77 -19.71
CA ILE A 118 15.07 13.49 -18.44
C ILE A 118 15.33 12.50 -17.30
N PHE A 119 16.07 12.96 -16.30
CA PHE A 119 16.23 12.27 -15.02
C PHE A 119 15.34 12.98 -14.00
N ILE A 120 14.56 12.21 -13.22
CA ILE A 120 13.77 12.74 -12.12
C ILE A 120 14.52 12.48 -10.81
N PRO A 121 15.05 13.51 -10.14
CA PRO A 121 15.73 13.31 -8.86
C PRO A 121 14.77 12.78 -7.78
N GLU A 122 15.28 11.89 -6.93
CA GLU A 122 14.53 11.29 -5.81
C GLU A 122 13.81 12.32 -4.89
N PRO A 123 14.34 13.54 -4.62
CA PRO A 123 13.64 14.55 -3.83
C PRO A 123 12.29 15.03 -4.39
N PHE A 124 11.99 14.80 -5.67
CA PHE A 124 10.70 15.17 -6.26
C PHE A 124 9.58 14.20 -5.89
N PHE A 125 9.90 12.96 -5.49
CA PHE A 125 8.92 11.96 -5.11
C PHE A 125 8.38 12.25 -3.71
N PRO A 126 7.08 12.01 -3.46
CA PRO A 126 6.51 12.15 -2.13
C PRO A 126 7.22 11.22 -1.15
N GLN A 127 8.08 11.78 -0.30
CA GLN A 127 8.77 10.99 0.71
C GLN A 127 7.77 10.48 1.74
N ALA A 128 7.88 9.19 2.08
CA ALA A 128 7.21 8.65 3.25
C ALA A 128 7.67 9.45 4.47
N SER A 129 6.81 10.32 4.96
CA SER A 129 7.21 11.26 6.00
C SER A 129 7.61 10.48 7.26
N PRO A 130 8.85 10.64 7.77
CA PRO A 130 9.39 9.80 8.85
C PRO A 130 8.52 9.75 10.09
N TRP A 131 7.81 10.84 10.38
CA TRP A 131 6.88 10.91 11.51
C TRP A 131 5.76 9.86 11.43
N LYS A 132 5.23 9.53 10.24
CA LYS A 132 4.10 8.59 10.06
C LYS A 132 4.55 7.18 10.39
N VAL A 133 5.76 6.82 9.95
CA VAL A 133 6.38 5.53 10.29
C VAL A 133 6.63 5.46 11.80
N ALA A 134 7.22 6.51 12.38
CA ALA A 134 7.46 6.58 13.83
C ALA A 134 6.17 6.47 14.65
N PHE A 135 5.10 7.16 14.25
CA PHE A 135 3.78 7.08 14.89
C PHE A 135 3.17 5.68 14.76
N SER A 136 3.26 5.06 13.58
CA SER A 136 2.76 3.71 13.36
C SER A 136 3.46 2.70 14.27
N VAL A 137 4.79 2.75 14.36
CA VAL A 137 5.57 1.85 15.23
C VAL A 137 5.31 2.14 16.71
N SER A 138 5.22 3.40 17.10
CA SER A 138 4.94 3.77 18.49
C SER A 138 3.56 3.28 18.94
N LEU A 139 2.56 3.38 18.07
CA LEU A 139 1.20 2.93 18.34
C LEU A 139 1.13 1.40 18.50
N THR A 140 1.82 0.64 17.63
CA THR A 140 1.83 -0.83 17.73
C THR A 140 2.51 -1.29 19.02
N VAL A 141 3.64 -0.68 19.39
CA VAL A 141 4.32 -0.97 20.66
C VAL A 141 3.42 -0.65 21.86
N LEU A 142 2.75 0.52 21.84
CA LEU A 142 1.85 0.92 22.92
C LEU A 142 0.69 -0.09 23.10
N VAL A 143 0.08 -0.54 22.00
CA VAL A 143 -1.00 -1.54 22.04
C VAL A 143 -0.49 -2.86 22.63
N ILE A 144 0.68 -3.33 22.23
CA ILE A 144 1.28 -4.56 22.77
C ILE A 144 1.53 -4.43 24.29
N LEU A 145 2.04 -3.29 24.73
CA LEU A 145 2.28 -3.02 26.16
C LEU A 145 0.97 -2.99 26.96
N LEU A 146 -0.07 -2.36 26.43
CA LEU A 146 -1.38 -2.31 27.08
C LEU A 146 -2.03 -3.71 27.16
N LEU A 147 -1.94 -4.50 26.10
CA LEU A 147 -2.41 -5.89 26.10
C LEU A 147 -1.60 -6.74 27.09
N GLY A 148 -0.26 -6.60 27.09
CA GLY A 148 0.62 -7.30 28.03
C GLY A 148 0.32 -6.95 29.49
N ALA A 149 0.20 -5.66 29.82
CA ALA A 149 -0.15 -5.18 31.16
C ALA A 149 -1.56 -5.60 31.57
N GLY A 150 -2.54 -5.53 30.66
CA GLY A 150 -3.91 -5.99 30.90
C GLY A 150 -3.96 -7.50 31.17
N CYS A 151 -3.25 -8.31 30.38
CA CYS A 151 -3.14 -9.74 30.61
C CYS A 151 -2.43 -10.05 31.93
N TYR A 152 -1.36 -9.34 32.26
CA TYR A 152 -0.61 -9.52 33.51
C TYR A 152 -1.45 -9.21 34.73
N THR A 153 -2.12 -8.05 34.75
CA THR A 153 -2.99 -7.63 35.87
C THR A 153 -4.20 -8.55 36.02
N LYS A 154 -4.82 -8.99 34.92
CA LYS A 154 -5.91 -9.97 34.95
C LYS A 154 -5.47 -11.32 35.50
N ARG A 155 -4.30 -11.84 35.08
CA ARG A 155 -3.73 -13.08 35.62
C ARG A 155 -3.42 -12.97 37.11
N GLN A 156 -2.76 -11.88 37.52
CA GLN A 156 -2.47 -11.57 38.92
C GLN A 156 -3.75 -11.55 39.77
N HIS A 157 -4.79 -10.86 39.29
CA HIS A 157 -6.06 -10.78 40.01
C HIS A 157 -6.76 -12.14 40.11
N SER A 158 -6.76 -12.93 39.03
CA SER A 158 -7.35 -14.27 39.03
C SER A 158 -6.67 -15.21 40.03
N MET A 159 -5.33 -15.20 40.09
CA MET A 159 -4.57 -16.01 41.04
C MET A 159 -4.82 -15.58 42.49
N LYS A 160 -4.84 -14.26 42.76
CA LYS A 160 -5.14 -13.75 44.11
C LYS A 160 -6.55 -14.13 44.58
N MET A 161 -7.53 -14.09 43.69
CA MET A 161 -8.91 -14.50 44.00
C MET A 161 -8.99 -16.00 44.33
N GLN A 162 -8.30 -16.85 43.58
CA GLN A 162 -8.28 -18.29 43.84
C GLN A 162 -7.63 -18.61 45.20
N VAL A 163 -6.45 -18.04 45.47
CA VAL A 163 -5.75 -18.24 46.75
C VAL A 163 -6.58 -17.74 47.94
N ARG A 164 -7.30 -16.62 47.78
CA ARG A 164 -8.18 -16.10 48.83
C ARG A 164 -9.35 -17.06 49.11
N GLY A 165 -9.98 -17.60 48.06
CA GLY A 165 -11.06 -18.58 48.19
C GLY A 165 -10.60 -19.90 48.83
N GLU A 166 -9.42 -20.40 48.44
CA GLU A 166 -8.81 -21.59 49.05
C GLU A 166 -8.49 -21.36 50.54
N LYS A 167 -8.04 -20.16 50.91
CA LYS A 167 -7.78 -19.82 52.32
C LYS A 167 -9.06 -19.71 53.14
N GLU A 168 -10.12 -19.12 52.59
CA GLU A 168 -11.43 -19.01 53.26
C GLU A 168 -12.05 -20.40 53.51
N THR A 169 -11.99 -21.30 52.52
CA THR A 169 -12.46 -22.69 52.66
C THR A 169 -11.62 -23.51 53.65
N LEU A 170 -10.30 -23.31 53.67
CA LEU A 170 -9.42 -23.95 54.65
C LEU A 170 -9.72 -23.47 56.09
N CYS A 171 -9.93 -22.17 56.29
CA CYS A 171 -10.31 -21.60 57.59
C CYS A 171 -11.65 -22.17 58.08
N GLN A 172 -12.66 -22.24 57.21
CA GLN A 172 -13.97 -22.81 57.57
C GLN A 172 -13.86 -24.29 57.97
N THR A 173 -13.10 -25.09 57.23
CA THR A 173 -12.89 -26.51 57.54
C THR A 173 -12.19 -26.69 58.89
N SER A 174 -11.15 -25.89 59.15
CA SER A 174 -10.42 -25.92 60.43
C SER A 174 -11.30 -25.51 61.63
N GLU A 175 -12.16 -24.50 61.45
CA GLU A 175 -13.13 -24.07 62.46
C GLU A 175 -14.14 -25.18 62.78
N GLN A 176 -14.65 -25.84 61.74
CA GLN A 176 -15.60 -26.94 61.87
C GLN A 176 -14.97 -28.14 62.60
N ASP A 177 -13.76 -28.55 62.22
CA ASP A 177 -13.01 -29.61 62.91
C ASP A 177 -12.77 -29.27 64.39
N ARG A 178 -12.49 -28.00 64.70
CA ARG A 178 -12.31 -27.53 66.09
C ARG A 178 -13.61 -27.66 66.88
N GLN A 179 -14.74 -27.26 66.30
CA GLN A 179 -16.06 -27.40 66.93
C GLN A 179 -16.42 -28.87 67.13
N THR A 180 -16.25 -29.71 66.11
CA THR A 180 -16.52 -31.16 66.22
C THR A 180 -15.65 -31.81 67.30
N LYS A 181 -14.37 -31.46 67.40
CA LYS A 181 -13.50 -31.94 68.50
C LYS A 181 -13.99 -31.49 69.87
N GLU A 182 -14.44 -30.24 70.01
CA GLU A 182 -14.95 -29.72 71.27
C GLU A 182 -16.26 -30.42 71.69
N GLU A 183 -17.15 -30.71 70.74
CA GLU A 183 -18.38 -31.48 70.98
C GLU A 183 -18.07 -32.92 71.41
N VAL A 184 -17.19 -33.62 70.68
CA VAL A 184 -16.76 -34.99 71.03
C VAL A 184 -16.12 -35.03 72.42
N LEU A 185 -15.33 -34.03 72.80
CA LEU A 185 -14.71 -33.95 74.12
C LEU A 185 -15.75 -33.78 75.23
N LYS A 186 -16.79 -32.96 75.01
CA LYS A 186 -17.90 -32.75 75.96
C LYS A 186 -18.73 -34.02 76.13
N ASP A 187 -19.00 -34.72 75.04
CA ASP A 187 -19.76 -35.98 75.07
C ASP A 187 -18.96 -37.10 75.77
N ALA A 188 -17.65 -37.20 75.51
CA ALA A 188 -16.78 -38.13 76.22
C ALA A 188 -16.74 -37.85 77.73
N ALA A 189 -16.66 -36.58 78.14
CA ALA A 189 -16.69 -36.20 79.54
C ALA A 189 -18.02 -36.54 80.22
N LYS A 190 -19.16 -36.29 79.56
CA LYS A 190 -20.49 -36.70 80.06
C LYS A 190 -20.61 -38.21 80.20
N LEU A 191 -20.13 -38.97 79.21
CA LEU A 191 -20.14 -40.44 79.27
C LEU A 191 -19.32 -40.95 80.46
N GLN A 192 -18.17 -40.32 80.71
CA GLN A 192 -17.30 -40.66 81.82
C GLN A 192 -17.99 -40.40 83.17
N GLU A 193 -18.66 -39.25 83.32
CA GLU A 193 -19.41 -38.91 84.53
C GLU A 193 -20.57 -39.90 84.78
N GLU A 194 -21.32 -40.23 83.74
CA GLU A 194 -22.41 -41.21 83.80
C GLU A 194 -21.89 -42.61 84.17
N LEU A 195 -20.72 -43.01 83.64
CA LEU A 195 -20.07 -44.27 83.97
C LEU A 195 -19.67 -44.33 85.45
N GLU A 196 -19.04 -43.29 85.98
CA GLU A 196 -18.65 -43.23 87.40
C GLU A 196 -19.86 -43.22 88.32
N ARG A 197 -20.92 -42.49 87.95
CA ARG A 197 -22.21 -42.53 88.66
C ARG A 197 -22.81 -43.94 88.69
N ARG A 198 -22.76 -44.68 87.58
CA ARG A 198 -23.22 -46.07 87.56
C ARG A 198 -22.38 -46.96 88.47
N LYS A 199 -21.05 -46.86 88.43
CA LYS A 199 -20.17 -47.66 89.30
C LYS A 199 -20.42 -47.42 90.78
N SER A 200 -20.62 -46.17 91.21
CA SER A 200 -20.90 -45.86 92.62
C SER A 200 -22.25 -46.43 93.08
N ALA A 201 -23.27 -46.44 92.22
CA ALA A 201 -24.55 -47.07 92.51
C ALA A 201 -24.45 -48.59 92.67
N TYR A 202 -23.61 -49.27 91.87
CA TYR A 202 -23.36 -50.71 92.02
C TYR A 202 -22.59 -51.03 93.32
N LEU A 203 -21.59 -50.23 93.68
CA LEU A 203 -20.77 -50.44 94.88
C LEU A 203 -21.49 -50.17 96.21
N ALA A 204 -22.61 -49.42 96.19
CA ALA A 204 -23.40 -49.13 97.39
C ALA A 204 -24.48 -50.19 97.69
N GLY A 205 -24.67 -51.17 96.80
CA GLY A 205 -25.69 -52.22 96.91
C GLY A 205 -25.17 -53.58 97.38
N GLU A 206 -23.89 -53.67 97.75
CA GLU A 206 -23.20 -54.89 98.23
C GLU A 206 -22.80 -54.72 99.70
#